data_AF-A0A6N3A4V7-F1
#
_entry.id   AF-A0A6N3A4V7-F1
#
_cell.length_a   1.000
_cell.length_b   1.000
_cell.length_c   1.000
_cell.angle_alpha   90.00
_cell.angle_beta   90.00
_cell.angle_gamma   90.00
#
_symmetry.space_group_name_H-M   'P 1'
#
loop_
_entity.id
_entity.type
_entity.pdbx_description
1 polymer ?
#
loop_
_entity_poly.entity_id
_entity_poly.type
_entity_poly.pdbx_seq_one_letter_code
_entity_poly.pdbx_strand_id
1 'polypeptide(L)'
;MKEKESYIEKQKGIFGDTTWFTYRYELNGMVYETSAGSLDICRKARDKWMKRMSVAFTGHRTIRTDRYALSVSLNEEVRFCYENGIRFFYVGCAVGFDMMAAYAVLEQKKQYPDMVLIAVVPYAGQDRYFKTEHKQKYADILHHADKVVVLSENYYSQCYAHRNDYMISHACRLIAYWDRKSAGGTSYTFNKAQKKKLVIHNLF
;
A
#
# COMPACT_ATOMS: atom_id res chain seq x y z
N MET A 1 -4.52 -13.17 1.52
CA MET A 1 -5.29 -12.29 2.44
C MET A 1 -6.70 -12.86 2.64
N LYS A 2 -7.21 -12.97 3.87
CA LYS A 2 -8.60 -13.41 4.12
C LYS A 2 -9.44 -12.19 4.47
N GLU A 3 -10.30 -11.77 3.54
CA GLU A 3 -11.23 -10.66 3.73
C GLU A 3 -12.68 -11.15 3.71
N LYS A 4 -13.52 -10.58 4.57
CA LYS A 4 -14.95 -10.88 4.63
C LYS A 4 -15.74 -9.60 4.91
N GLU A 5 -16.68 -9.29 4.04
CA GLU A 5 -17.63 -8.20 4.22
C GLU A 5 -19.01 -8.78 4.53
N SER A 6 -19.69 -8.24 5.55
CA SER A 6 -21.09 -8.57 5.87
C SER A 6 -21.84 -7.33 6.34
N TYR A 7 -23.17 -7.34 6.18
CA TYR A 7 -24.02 -6.26 6.65
C TYR A 7 -25.44 -6.75 6.97
N ILE A 8 -26.13 -5.98 7.80
CA ILE A 8 -27.55 -6.15 8.13
C ILE A 8 -28.25 -4.84 7.79
N GLU A 9 -29.24 -4.91 6.92
CA GLU A 9 -30.16 -3.80 6.64
C GLU A 9 -31.20 -3.69 7.75
N LYS A 10 -31.45 -2.49 8.23
CA LYS A 10 -32.43 -2.18 9.28
C LYS A 10 -33.29 -1.01 8.83
N GLN A 11 -34.58 -1.08 9.14
CA GLN A 11 -35.55 -0.01 8.90
C GLN A 11 -36.06 0.56 10.24
N LYS A 12 -36.25 1.88 10.34
CA LYS A 12 -36.96 2.55 11.46
C LYS A 12 -38.14 3.27 10.87
N GLY A 13 -39.26 3.14 11.57
CA GLY A 13 -40.48 3.86 11.30
C GLY A 13 -41.60 2.90 10.93
N ILE A 14 -42.79 3.20 11.42
CA ILE A 14 -44.03 2.49 11.09
C ILE A 14 -44.33 2.61 9.58
N PHE A 15 -43.69 3.57 8.90
CA PHE A 15 -43.84 3.89 7.47
C PHE A 15 -42.67 3.42 6.59
N GLY A 16 -41.57 2.91 7.16
CA GLY A 16 -40.44 2.34 6.38
C GLY A 16 -39.44 3.34 5.79
N ASP A 17 -39.51 4.63 6.18
CA ASP A 17 -38.83 5.72 5.46
C ASP A 17 -37.33 5.86 5.74
N THR A 18 -36.78 5.18 6.77
CA THR A 18 -35.35 5.29 7.12
C THR A 18 -34.68 3.93 7.13
N THR A 19 -33.77 3.71 6.17
CA THR A 19 -32.89 2.54 6.10
C THR A 19 -31.49 2.87 6.62
N TRP A 20 -30.93 2.02 7.49
CA TRP A 20 -29.49 2.02 7.79
C TRP A 20 -28.92 0.61 7.75
N PHE A 21 -27.62 0.55 7.49
CA PHE A 21 -26.86 -0.69 7.41
C PHE A 21 -25.98 -0.80 8.63
N THR A 22 -26.05 -1.92 9.36
CA THR A 22 -24.99 -2.33 10.29
C THR A 22 -23.95 -3.09 9.45
N TYR A 23 -22.73 -2.57 9.36
CA TYR A 23 -21.67 -3.08 8.49
C TYR A 23 -20.53 -3.69 9.31
N ARG A 24 -19.99 -4.81 8.83
CA ARG A 24 -18.83 -5.48 9.41
C ARG A 24 -17.86 -5.91 8.32
N TYR A 25 -16.59 -5.62 8.53
CA TYR A 25 -15.49 -6.03 7.67
C TYR A 25 -14.41 -6.71 8.50
N GLU A 26 -14.03 -7.92 8.10
CA GLU A 26 -12.98 -8.71 8.73
C GLU A 26 -11.81 -8.88 7.77
N LEU A 27 -10.59 -8.67 8.28
CA LEU A 27 -9.38 -8.74 7.49
C LEU A 27 -8.24 -9.31 8.32
N ASN A 28 -7.82 -10.53 8.01
CA ASN A 28 -6.76 -11.24 8.76
C ASN A 28 -6.97 -11.21 10.29
N GLY A 29 -8.22 -11.35 10.75
CA GLY A 29 -8.58 -11.31 12.18
C GLY A 29 -8.84 -9.91 12.75
N MET A 30 -8.51 -8.85 12.01
CA MET A 30 -8.91 -7.49 12.35
C MET A 30 -10.38 -7.28 11.99
N VAL A 31 -11.12 -6.56 12.83
CA VAL A 31 -12.55 -6.32 12.63
C VAL A 31 -12.80 -4.81 12.61
N TYR A 32 -13.56 -4.36 11.61
CA TYR A 32 -14.09 -3.00 11.52
C TYR A 32 -15.61 -3.04 11.42
N GLU A 33 -16.28 -2.30 12.30
CA GLU A 33 -17.73 -2.19 12.31
C GLU A 33 -18.16 -0.72 12.26
N THR A 34 -19.25 -0.47 11.54
CA THR A 34 -19.86 0.87 11.45
C THR A 34 -21.34 0.75 11.13
N SER A 35 -22.09 1.84 11.27
CA SER A 35 -23.45 1.94 10.73
C SER A 35 -23.63 3.23 9.93
N ALA A 36 -24.34 3.16 8.80
CA ALA A 36 -24.64 4.34 7.98
C ALA A 36 -25.90 4.16 7.13
N GLY A 37 -26.40 5.26 6.56
CA GLY A 37 -27.57 5.27 5.68
C GLY A 37 -27.36 4.60 4.31
N SER A 38 -26.12 4.23 3.95
CA SER A 38 -25.84 3.45 2.75
C SER A 38 -24.56 2.62 2.91
N LEU A 39 -24.47 1.52 2.14
CA LEU A 39 -23.25 0.71 2.09
C LEU A 39 -22.05 1.47 1.52
N ASP A 40 -22.26 2.44 0.62
CA ASP A 40 -21.18 3.30 0.11
C ASP A 40 -20.52 4.11 1.24
N ILE A 41 -21.31 4.68 2.16
CA ILE A 41 -20.78 5.39 3.33
C ILE A 41 -20.01 4.43 4.23
N CYS A 42 -20.54 3.23 4.50
CA CYS A 42 -19.85 2.21 5.29
C CYS A 42 -18.51 1.80 4.67
N ARG A 43 -18.48 1.56 3.36
CA ARG A 43 -17.27 1.19 2.60
C ARG A 43 -16.22 2.30 2.59
N LYS A 44 -16.64 3.56 2.41
CA LYS A 44 -15.75 4.72 2.54
C LYS A 44 -15.15 4.83 3.94
N ALA A 45 -15.93 4.53 4.98
CA ALA A 45 -15.45 4.54 6.36
C ALA A 45 -14.44 3.39 6.61
N ARG A 46 -14.71 2.19 6.08
CA ARG A 46 -13.75 1.07 6.05
C ARG A 46 -12.46 1.45 5.33
N ASP A 47 -12.54 2.04 4.15
CA ASP A 47 -11.34 2.43 3.37
C ASP A 47 -10.50 3.45 4.13
N LYS A 48 -11.14 4.38 4.84
CA LYS A 48 -10.46 5.33 5.74
C LYS A 48 -9.81 4.63 6.93
N TRP A 49 -10.44 3.61 7.51
CA TRP A 49 -9.87 2.80 8.57
C TRP A 49 -8.65 2.03 8.08
N MET A 50 -8.75 1.31 6.94
CA MET A 50 -7.62 0.64 6.31
C MET A 50 -6.47 1.60 6.04
N LYS A 51 -6.77 2.76 5.43
CA LYS A 51 -5.78 3.79 5.13
C LYS A 51 -4.96 4.23 6.35
N ARG A 52 -5.58 4.30 7.53
CA ARG A 52 -4.89 4.70 8.78
C ARG A 52 -3.85 3.68 9.25
N MET A 53 -3.92 2.45 8.76
CA MET A 53 -3.03 1.34 9.10
C MET A 53 -2.13 0.98 7.91
N SER A 54 -1.92 1.91 6.99
CA SER A 54 -1.24 1.66 5.72
C SER A 54 -0.05 2.59 5.51
N VAL A 55 1.06 2.01 5.04
CA VAL A 55 2.23 2.73 4.57
C VAL A 55 2.48 2.43 3.09
N ALA A 56 2.92 3.44 2.34
CA ALA A 56 3.39 3.28 0.97
C ALA A 56 4.91 3.48 0.89
N PHE A 57 5.55 2.85 -0.09
CA PHE A 57 6.97 3.04 -0.40
C PHE A 57 7.16 3.82 -1.70
N THR A 58 8.23 4.62 -1.77
CA THR A 58 8.70 5.20 -3.03
C THR A 58 10.19 5.44 -2.98
N GLY A 59 10.92 5.21 -4.07
CA GLY A 59 12.35 5.52 -4.06
C GLY A 59 13.02 5.41 -5.41
N HIS A 60 14.31 5.77 -5.43
CA HIS A 60 15.14 5.69 -6.61
C HIS A 60 15.33 4.26 -7.12
N ARG A 61 15.42 4.12 -8.45
CA ARG A 61 15.72 2.82 -9.11
C ARG A 61 17.16 2.37 -8.90
N THR A 62 18.05 3.33 -8.64
CA THR A 62 19.46 3.09 -8.33
C THR A 62 19.71 3.54 -6.89
N ILE A 63 20.18 2.61 -6.06
CA ILE A 63 20.63 2.92 -4.71
C ILE A 63 22.05 3.48 -4.79
N ARG A 64 22.21 4.74 -4.39
CA ARG A 64 23.48 5.51 -4.47
C ARG A 64 24.19 5.65 -3.12
N THR A 65 23.48 5.37 -2.04
CA THR A 65 24.01 5.34 -0.66
C THR A 65 24.50 3.94 -0.31
N ASP A 66 25.11 3.80 0.86
CA ASP A 66 25.48 2.50 1.38
C ASP A 66 24.25 1.59 1.52
N ARG A 67 24.30 0.43 0.85
CA ARG A 67 23.15 -0.49 0.77
C ARG A 67 22.87 -1.17 2.10
N TYR A 68 23.90 -1.43 2.89
CA TYR A 68 23.75 -2.10 4.18
C TYR A 68 23.09 -1.16 5.19
N ALA A 69 23.62 0.06 5.35
CA ALA A 69 23.03 1.09 6.20
C ALA A 69 21.58 1.41 5.80
N LEU A 70 21.30 1.56 4.49
CA LEU A 70 19.92 1.76 4.02
C LEU A 70 19.02 0.57 4.38
N SER A 71 19.52 -0.66 4.26
CA SER A 71 18.75 -1.85 4.60
C SER A 71 18.43 -1.93 6.10
N VAL A 72 19.36 -1.50 6.97
CA VAL A 72 19.14 -1.41 8.42
C VAL A 72 18.05 -0.38 8.73
N SER A 73 18.20 0.87 8.25
CA SER A 73 17.22 1.92 8.50
C SER A 73 15.83 1.59 7.92
N LEU A 74 15.78 0.93 6.76
CA LEU A 74 14.52 0.47 6.18
C LEU A 74 13.84 -0.58 7.05
N ASN A 75 14.59 -1.57 7.55
CA ASN A 75 14.05 -2.58 8.44
C ASN A 75 13.54 -1.97 9.76
N GLU A 76 14.29 -1.04 10.33
CA GLU A 76 13.89 -0.31 11.53
C GLU A 76 12.60 0.48 11.31
N GLU A 77 12.48 1.21 10.19
CA GLU A 77 11.27 2.00 9.90
C GLU A 77 10.06 1.10 9.57
N VAL A 78 10.27 -0.03 8.90
CA VAL A 78 9.20 -1.04 8.68
C VAL A 78 8.70 -1.60 10.01
N ARG A 79 9.62 -1.96 10.93
CA ARG A 79 9.27 -2.43 12.27
C ARG A 79 8.56 -1.34 13.07
N PHE A 80 9.08 -0.11 13.06
CA PHE A 80 8.46 1.04 13.73
C PHE A 80 7.03 1.25 13.23
N CYS A 81 6.79 1.18 11.92
CA CYS A 81 5.44 1.25 11.37
C CYS A 81 4.53 0.17 11.95
N TYR A 82 5.01 -1.08 11.96
CA TYR A 82 4.25 -2.21 12.46
C TYR A 82 3.89 -2.06 13.95
N GLU A 83 4.86 -1.71 14.78
CA GLU A 83 4.68 -1.46 16.22
C GLU A 83 3.68 -0.32 16.49
N ASN A 84 3.56 0.63 15.55
CA ASN A 84 2.62 1.75 15.61
C ASN A 84 1.30 1.47 14.84
N GLY A 85 0.93 0.21 14.66
CA GLY A 85 -0.39 -0.18 14.15
C GLY A 85 -0.53 -0.22 12.63
N ILE A 86 0.56 -0.02 11.86
CA ILE A 86 0.54 -0.27 10.42
C ILE A 86 0.50 -1.78 10.17
N ARG A 87 -0.38 -2.20 9.26
CA ARG A 87 -0.52 -3.60 8.83
C ARG A 87 -0.40 -3.76 7.32
N PHE A 88 -0.70 -2.73 6.54
CA PHE A 88 -0.68 -2.78 5.09
C PHE A 88 0.52 -2.03 4.52
N PHE A 89 1.30 -2.73 3.70
CA PHE A 89 2.55 -2.25 3.13
C PHE A 89 2.44 -2.23 1.61
N TYR A 90 2.22 -1.05 1.05
CA TYR A 90 2.04 -0.86 -0.38
C TYR A 90 3.39 -0.61 -1.06
N VAL A 91 3.78 -1.53 -1.95
CA VAL A 91 4.93 -1.39 -2.85
C VAL A 91 4.43 -1.34 -4.28
N GLY A 92 5.12 -0.66 -5.19
CA GLY A 92 4.76 -0.73 -6.61
C GLY A 92 5.76 -1.47 -7.49
N CYS A 93 6.62 -2.26 -6.84
CA CYS A 93 7.45 -3.27 -7.47
C CYS A 93 8.36 -2.75 -8.61
N ALA A 94 8.72 -1.46 -8.59
CA ALA A 94 9.77 -0.96 -9.46
C ALA A 94 11.14 -1.53 -9.04
N VAL A 95 12.07 -1.62 -9.98
CA VAL A 95 13.47 -1.95 -9.67
C VAL A 95 14.04 -0.92 -8.68
N GLY A 96 14.93 -1.36 -7.79
CA GLY A 96 15.62 -0.50 -6.82
C GLY A 96 14.94 -0.52 -5.45
N PHE A 97 14.62 0.66 -4.91
CA PHE A 97 14.10 0.79 -3.55
C PHE A 97 12.77 0.05 -3.33
N ASP A 98 11.85 0.06 -4.29
CA ASP A 98 10.57 -0.66 -4.19
C ASP A 98 10.79 -2.17 -3.95
N MET A 99 11.77 -2.80 -4.65
CA MET A 99 12.13 -4.21 -4.42
C MET A 99 12.77 -4.41 -3.05
N MET A 100 13.65 -3.50 -2.62
CA MET A 100 14.29 -3.58 -1.30
C MET A 100 13.24 -3.50 -0.17
N ALA A 101 12.26 -2.61 -0.30
CA ALA A 101 11.13 -2.48 0.63
C ALA A 101 10.24 -3.72 0.65
N ALA A 102 9.93 -4.30 -0.51
CA ALA A 102 9.16 -5.53 -0.58
C ALA A 102 9.85 -6.67 0.19
N TYR A 103 11.15 -6.88 -0.03
CA TYR A 103 11.92 -7.89 0.70
C TYR A 103 12.03 -7.62 2.20
N ALA A 104 12.18 -6.36 2.61
CA ALA A 104 12.18 -6.00 4.03
C ALA A 104 10.85 -6.39 4.70
N VAL A 105 9.71 -6.11 4.05
CA VAL A 105 8.39 -6.51 4.56
C VAL A 105 8.23 -8.04 4.58
N LEU A 106 8.64 -8.74 3.53
CA LEU A 106 8.57 -10.22 3.47
C LEU A 106 9.39 -10.88 4.58
N GLU A 107 10.58 -10.35 4.88
CA GLU A 107 11.43 -10.87 5.95
C GLU A 107 10.79 -10.66 7.33
N GLN A 108 10.32 -9.44 7.61
CA GLN A 108 9.67 -9.11 8.88
C GLN A 108 8.37 -9.92 9.09
N LYS A 109 7.64 -10.20 8.01
CA LYS A 109 6.40 -11.00 8.04
C LYS A 109 6.62 -12.43 8.58
N LYS A 110 7.85 -12.97 8.52
CA LYS A 110 8.17 -14.26 9.16
C LYS A 110 7.99 -14.22 10.68
N GLN A 111 8.22 -13.06 11.30
CA GLN A 111 8.03 -12.81 12.73
C GLN A 111 6.66 -12.19 13.03
N TYR A 112 6.12 -11.42 12.08
CA TYR A 112 4.86 -10.69 12.21
C TYR A 112 3.86 -11.11 11.12
N PRO A 113 3.20 -12.28 11.26
CA PRO A 113 2.39 -12.89 10.20
C PRO A 113 1.16 -12.09 9.79
N ASP A 114 0.73 -11.12 10.61
CA ASP A 114 -0.38 -10.19 10.33
C ASP A 114 0.05 -8.97 9.49
N MET A 115 1.33 -8.80 9.17
CA MET A 115 1.77 -7.86 8.13
C MET A 115 1.22 -8.29 6.76
N VAL A 116 0.79 -7.32 5.94
CA VAL A 116 0.18 -7.55 4.63
C VAL A 116 0.96 -6.79 3.55
N LEU A 117 1.63 -7.52 2.67
CA LEU A 117 2.31 -6.94 1.52
C LEU A 117 1.34 -6.79 0.34
N ILE A 118 1.17 -5.57 -0.16
CA ILE A 118 0.33 -5.26 -1.31
C ILE A 118 1.20 -4.74 -2.46
N ALA A 119 1.30 -5.54 -3.51
CA ALA A 119 2.01 -5.19 -4.73
C ALA A 119 1.07 -4.45 -5.69
N VAL A 120 1.35 -3.19 -6.01
CA VAL A 120 0.56 -2.38 -6.94
C VAL A 120 1.29 -2.26 -8.28
N VAL A 121 0.79 -2.98 -9.26
CA VAL A 121 1.35 -3.06 -10.61
C VAL A 121 0.60 -2.09 -11.53
N PRO A 122 1.29 -1.18 -12.24
CA PRO A 122 0.65 -0.17 -13.08
C PRO A 122 -0.05 -0.77 -14.31
N TYR A 123 0.54 -1.81 -14.90
CA TYR A 123 -0.03 -2.56 -16.01
C TYR A 123 0.52 -4.00 -16.10
N ALA A 124 -0.21 -4.91 -16.73
CA ALA A 124 0.28 -6.28 -16.96
C ALA A 124 1.54 -6.26 -17.86
N GLY A 125 2.68 -6.69 -17.32
CA GLY A 125 3.97 -6.66 -18.02
C GLY A 125 4.87 -5.46 -17.66
N GLN A 126 4.72 -4.86 -16.47
CA GLN A 126 5.66 -3.85 -15.95
C GLN A 126 7.13 -4.29 -16.07
N ASP A 127 7.41 -5.59 -15.91
CA ASP A 127 8.74 -6.19 -15.91
C ASP A 127 9.30 -6.47 -17.31
N ARG A 128 8.55 -6.19 -18.40
CA ARG A 128 8.94 -6.51 -19.79
C ARG A 128 10.40 -6.18 -20.10
N TYR A 129 10.85 -5.00 -19.66
CA TYR A 129 12.19 -4.45 -19.90
C TYR A 129 13.16 -4.60 -18.72
N PHE A 130 12.78 -5.34 -17.68
CA PHE A 130 13.70 -5.63 -16.58
C PHE A 130 14.78 -6.62 -17.04
N LYS A 131 15.98 -6.50 -16.47
CA LYS A 131 17.03 -7.52 -16.62
C LYS A 131 16.58 -8.82 -15.97
N THR A 132 17.12 -9.96 -16.42
CA THR A 132 16.74 -11.31 -15.94
C THR A 132 16.71 -11.42 -14.42
N GLU A 133 17.74 -10.93 -13.73
CA GLU A 133 17.80 -10.92 -12.25
C GLU A 133 16.62 -10.16 -11.62
N HIS A 134 16.25 -9.01 -12.19
CA HIS A 134 15.15 -8.20 -11.70
C HIS A 134 13.78 -8.78 -12.05
N LYS A 135 13.65 -9.50 -13.18
CA LYS A 135 12.44 -10.26 -13.50
C LYS A 135 12.20 -11.36 -12.48
N GLN A 136 13.25 -12.09 -12.10
CA GLN A 136 13.15 -13.13 -11.08
C GLN A 136 12.72 -12.54 -9.72
N LYS A 137 13.35 -11.46 -9.28
CA LYS A 137 12.97 -10.76 -8.04
C LYS A 137 11.55 -10.22 -8.07
N TYR A 138 11.14 -9.66 -9.21
CA TYR A 138 9.77 -9.17 -9.40
C TYR A 138 8.74 -10.30 -9.28
N ALA A 139 8.96 -11.42 -9.99
CA ALA A 139 8.09 -12.59 -9.94
C ALA A 139 8.01 -13.17 -8.51
N ASP A 140 9.15 -13.25 -7.82
CA ASP A 140 9.25 -13.70 -6.44
C ASP A 140 8.45 -12.81 -5.47
N ILE A 141 8.55 -11.48 -5.60
CA ILE A 141 7.75 -10.53 -4.82
C ILE A 141 6.26 -10.73 -5.09
N LEU A 142 5.84 -10.87 -6.35
CA LEU A 142 4.43 -11.07 -6.68
C LEU A 142 3.90 -12.40 -6.15
N HIS A 143 4.72 -13.45 -6.17
CA HIS A 143 4.35 -14.76 -5.66
C HIS A 143 4.10 -14.75 -4.14
N HIS A 144 4.91 -14.00 -3.40
CA HIS A 144 4.83 -13.92 -1.94
C HIS A 144 3.95 -12.77 -1.42
N ALA A 145 3.49 -11.86 -2.28
CA ALA A 145 2.59 -10.78 -1.89
C ALA A 145 1.21 -11.32 -1.49
N ASP A 146 0.63 -10.75 -0.42
CA ASP A 146 -0.71 -11.14 0.05
C ASP A 146 -1.82 -10.71 -0.91
N LYS A 147 -1.56 -9.65 -1.69
CA LYS A 147 -2.44 -9.10 -2.71
C LYS A 147 -1.62 -8.44 -3.82
N VAL A 148 -1.97 -8.76 -5.06
CA VAL A 148 -1.47 -8.07 -6.25
C VAL A 148 -2.61 -7.27 -6.86
N VAL A 149 -2.42 -5.96 -6.99
CA VAL A 149 -3.37 -5.04 -7.61
C VAL A 149 -2.79 -4.61 -8.96
N VAL A 150 -3.40 -5.03 -10.05
CA VAL A 150 -3.03 -4.60 -11.41
C VAL A 150 -4.01 -3.52 -11.85
N LEU A 151 -3.52 -2.30 -12.11
CA LEU A 151 -4.39 -1.14 -12.39
C LEU A 151 -4.81 -1.04 -13.86
N SER A 152 -4.14 -1.74 -14.76
CA SER A 152 -4.48 -1.77 -16.18
C SER A 152 -3.99 -3.04 -16.84
N GLU A 153 -4.71 -3.51 -17.84
CA GLU A 153 -4.24 -4.62 -18.67
C GLU A 153 -3.07 -4.19 -19.55
N ASN A 154 -3.08 -2.96 -20.06
CA ASN A 154 -2.14 -2.49 -21.07
C ASN A 154 -1.35 -1.26 -20.60
N TYR A 155 -0.17 -1.07 -21.17
CA TYR A 155 0.60 0.16 -20.94
C TYR A 155 -0.15 1.38 -21.50
N TYR A 156 -0.14 2.47 -20.74
CA TYR A 156 -0.50 3.81 -21.19
C TYR A 156 0.38 4.84 -20.47
N SER A 157 0.50 6.04 -21.04
CA SER A 157 1.45 7.07 -20.58
C SER A 157 1.35 7.39 -19.09
N GLN A 158 0.15 7.38 -18.51
CA GLN A 158 -0.10 7.76 -17.11
C GLN A 158 -0.12 6.58 -16.13
N CYS A 159 0.11 5.32 -16.58
CA CYS A 159 -0.05 4.14 -15.72
C CYS A 159 0.80 4.17 -14.45
N TYR A 160 2.05 4.65 -14.54
CA TYR A 160 2.93 4.79 -13.39
C TYR A 160 2.48 5.89 -12.43
N ALA A 161 1.97 7.01 -12.96
CA ALA A 161 1.45 8.11 -12.13
C ALA A 161 0.18 7.67 -11.39
N HIS A 162 -0.73 6.98 -12.08
CA HIS A 162 -1.94 6.42 -11.47
C HIS A 162 -1.62 5.34 -10.42
N ARG A 163 -0.59 4.52 -10.65
CA ARG A 163 -0.07 3.61 -9.62
C ARG A 163 0.41 4.33 -8.37
N ASN A 164 1.20 5.38 -8.53
CA ASN A 164 1.66 6.18 -7.40
C ASN A 164 0.46 6.84 -6.68
N ASP A 165 -0.51 7.34 -7.43
CA ASP A 165 -1.71 7.96 -6.88
C ASP A 165 -2.55 7.00 -6.05
N TYR A 166 -2.70 5.77 -6.55
CA TYR A 166 -3.37 4.69 -5.86
C TYR A 166 -2.66 4.38 -4.53
N MET A 167 -1.34 4.19 -4.53
CA MET A 167 -0.60 3.91 -3.29
C MET A 167 -0.78 5.05 -2.26
N ILE A 168 -0.71 6.31 -2.69
CA ILE A 168 -0.85 7.47 -1.81
C ILE A 168 -2.29 7.69 -1.34
N SER A 169 -3.30 7.31 -2.13
CA SER A 169 -4.70 7.39 -1.67
C SER A 169 -5.01 6.37 -0.59
N HIS A 170 -4.29 5.23 -0.56
CA HIS A 170 -4.52 4.12 0.37
C HIS A 170 -3.59 4.10 1.59
N ALA A 171 -2.65 5.04 1.71
CA ALA A 171 -1.70 5.11 2.83
C ALA A 171 -1.85 6.37 3.68
N CYS A 172 -1.54 6.27 4.98
CA CYS A 172 -1.41 7.41 5.89
C CYS A 172 0.06 7.82 6.09
N ARG A 173 1.01 6.92 5.82
CA ARG A 173 2.46 7.19 5.87
C ARG A 173 3.13 6.87 4.53
N LEU A 174 4.26 7.54 4.26
CA LEU A 174 5.14 7.27 3.14
C LEU A 174 6.57 7.05 3.66
N ILE A 175 7.17 5.92 3.32
CA ILE A 175 8.61 5.69 3.47
C ILE A 175 9.25 5.96 2.11
N ALA A 176 10.12 6.95 2.06
CA ALA A 176 10.74 7.43 0.83
C ALA A 176 12.25 7.17 0.82
N TYR A 177 12.82 6.97 -0.37
CA TYR A 177 14.25 7.07 -0.63
C TYR A 177 14.47 8.05 -1.79
N TRP A 178 14.56 9.34 -1.45
CA TRP A 178 14.69 10.42 -2.41
C TRP A 178 15.73 11.45 -1.99
N ASP A 179 16.63 11.76 -2.92
CA ASP A 179 17.73 12.73 -2.76
C ASP A 179 17.31 14.20 -2.69
N ARG A 180 16.00 14.48 -2.72
CA ARG A 180 15.40 15.83 -2.73
C ARG A 180 15.85 16.71 -3.91
N LYS A 181 16.52 16.13 -4.91
CA LYS A 181 17.12 16.85 -6.04
C LYS A 181 16.62 16.30 -7.37
N SER A 182 16.65 14.98 -7.53
CA SER A 182 16.30 14.32 -8.79
C SER A 182 14.80 14.41 -9.06
N ALA A 183 14.42 14.83 -10.27
CA ALA A 183 13.04 14.82 -10.72
C ALA A 183 12.62 13.43 -11.24
N GLY A 184 11.35 13.05 -11.06
CA GLY A 184 10.79 11.81 -11.61
C GLY A 184 9.63 11.27 -10.79
N GLY A 185 9.36 9.97 -10.95
CA GLY A 185 8.25 9.30 -10.25
C GLY A 185 8.35 9.38 -8.72
N THR A 186 9.57 9.32 -8.17
CA THR A 186 9.81 9.44 -6.72
C THR A 186 9.51 10.84 -6.20
N SER A 187 10.04 11.89 -6.85
CA SER A 187 9.75 13.27 -6.44
C SER A 187 8.28 13.62 -6.62
N TYR A 188 7.63 13.13 -7.69
CA TYR A 188 6.18 13.22 -7.87
C TYR A 188 5.41 12.62 -6.68
N THR A 189 5.75 11.39 -6.31
CA THR A 189 5.09 10.65 -5.22
C THR A 189 5.30 11.35 -3.88
N PHE A 190 6.54 11.78 -3.59
CA PHE A 190 6.89 12.53 -2.39
C PHE A 190 6.09 13.82 -2.26
N ASN A 191 6.09 14.64 -3.31
CA ASN A 191 5.36 15.91 -3.34
C ASN A 191 3.84 15.69 -3.19
N LYS A 192 3.31 14.60 -3.77
CA LYS A 192 1.89 14.26 -3.65
C LYS A 192 1.53 13.80 -2.23
N ALA A 193 2.39 13.02 -1.57
CA ALA A 193 2.23 12.69 -0.15
C ALA A 193 2.20 13.95 0.72
N GLN A 194 3.11 14.89 0.47
CA GLN A 194 3.19 16.14 1.23
C GLN A 194 1.91 16.97 1.06
N LYS A 195 1.42 17.13 -0.18
CA LYS A 195 0.14 17.81 -0.46
C LYS A 195 -1.05 17.13 0.23
N LYS A 196 -1.02 15.80 0.33
CA LYS A 196 -2.06 15.00 1.03
C LYS A 196 -1.81 14.87 2.53
N LYS A 197 -0.79 15.53 3.09
CA LYS A 197 -0.44 15.55 4.52
C LYS A 197 -0.21 14.14 5.11
N LEU A 198 0.37 13.23 4.33
CA LEU A 198 0.87 11.97 4.88
C LEU A 198 2.08 12.27 5.78
N VAL A 199 2.29 11.41 6.79
CA VAL A 199 3.57 11.42 7.53
C VAL A 199 4.63 10.81 6.62
N ILE A 200 5.71 11.54 6.35
CA ILE A 200 6.77 11.10 5.43
C ILE A 200 8.06 10.87 6.22
N HIS A 201 8.65 9.69 6.06
CA HIS A 201 9.98 9.38 6.53
C HIS A 201 10.90 9.13 5.32
N ASN A 202 11.95 9.94 5.13
CA ASN A 202 12.85 9.84 3.99
C ASN A 202 14.21 9.29 4.41
N LEU A 203 14.60 8.16 3.83
CA LEU A 203 15.80 7.38 4.16
C LEU A 203 17.02 7.69 3.26
N PHE A 204 17.00 8.80 2.53
CA PHE A 204 18.11 9.22 1.67
C PHE A 204 19.08 10.12 2.43
#